data_AF-A0A021VNT5-F1
#
_entry.id   AF-A0A021VNT5-F1
#
_cell.length_a   1.000
_cell.length_b   1.000
_cell.length_c   1.000
_cell.angle_alpha   90.00
_cell.angle_beta   90.00
_cell.angle_gamma   90.00
#
_symmetry.space_group_name_H-M   'P 1'
#
loop_
_entity.id
_entity.type
_entity.pdbx_description
1 polymer ?
#
loop_
_entity_poly.entity_id
_entity_poly.type
_entity_poly.pdbx_seq_one_letter_code
_entity_poly.pdbx_strand_id
1 'polypeptide(L)'
;MLDELDRQMAGATQGQALSDGDLRALLSVTANLRALAFLMLKEWARAEAEIARSRELATLTDLRAVRLEESSRYAAQENINLAQMLIKDGDGARAVTTLEENVEFCREHAADYLSEALSALAYAQFLHGEHRVAARTAAEAASRVAEEASPVRLQVAREIRIAALAGAGDSGGAAEELHRMERDPLGLELSRADVLAAARSSDVPNATRR
;
A
#
# COMPACT_ATOMS: atom_id res chain seq x y z
N MET A 1 -9.72 5.51 27.22
CA MET A 1 -10.67 5.88 26.14
C MET A 1 -10.89 4.72 25.18
N LEU A 2 -9.84 4.17 24.55
CA LEU A 2 -10.01 3.02 23.63
C LEU A 2 -10.44 1.73 24.36
N ASP A 3 -10.00 1.52 25.60
CA ASP A 3 -10.45 0.35 26.40
C ASP A 3 -11.92 0.46 26.86
N GLU A 4 -12.45 1.69 26.92
CA GLU A 4 -13.87 1.93 27.15
C GLU A 4 -14.67 1.62 25.89
N LEU A 5 -14.13 1.94 24.71
CA LEU A 5 -14.70 1.61 23.42
C LEU A 5 -14.79 0.08 23.22
N ASP A 6 -13.72 -0.66 23.53
CA ASP A 6 -13.71 -2.14 23.46
C ASP A 6 -14.83 -2.74 24.33
N ARG A 7 -15.03 -2.21 25.55
CA ARG A 7 -16.09 -2.66 26.46
C ARG A 7 -17.48 -2.34 25.93
N GLN A 8 -17.69 -1.14 25.40
CA GLN A 8 -18.97 -0.72 24.83
C GLN A 8 -19.33 -1.54 23.60
N MET A 9 -18.35 -1.85 22.75
CA MET A 9 -18.54 -2.69 21.56
C MET A 9 -18.89 -4.13 21.93
N ALA A 10 -18.23 -4.72 22.93
CA ALA A 10 -18.57 -6.04 23.45
C ALA A 10 -19.99 -6.11 24.05
N GLY A 11 -20.43 -5.02 24.70
CA GLY A 11 -21.81 -4.90 25.20
C GLY A 11 -22.87 -4.81 24.09
N ALA A 12 -22.55 -4.13 22.97
CA ALA A 12 -23.46 -3.99 21.83
C ALA A 12 -23.72 -5.31 21.07
N THR A 13 -22.76 -6.24 21.10
CA THR A 13 -22.92 -7.60 20.53
C THR A 13 -23.89 -8.45 21.36
N GLN A 14 -23.84 -8.33 22.70
CA GLN A 14 -24.77 -9.02 23.60
C GLN A 14 -26.23 -8.57 23.41
N GLY A 15 -26.44 -7.35 22.92
CA GLY A 15 -27.75 -6.81 22.57
C GLY A 15 -28.24 -7.10 21.14
N GLN A 16 -27.52 -7.91 20.35
CA GLN A 16 -27.80 -8.17 18.92
C GLN A 16 -27.82 -6.92 18.01
N ALA A 17 -27.29 -5.78 18.46
CA ALA A 17 -27.22 -4.56 17.65
C ALA A 17 -26.11 -4.62 16.58
N LEU A 18 -25.12 -5.49 16.78
CA LEU A 18 -24.00 -5.72 15.86
C LEU A 18 -23.85 -7.23 15.60
N SER A 19 -23.50 -7.59 14.36
CA SER A 19 -23.07 -8.96 14.06
C SER A 19 -21.64 -9.22 14.56
N ASP A 20 -21.26 -10.49 14.72
CA ASP A 20 -19.90 -10.85 15.10
C ASP A 20 -18.86 -10.35 14.08
N GLY A 21 -19.22 -10.33 12.79
CA GLY A 21 -18.40 -9.74 11.73
C GLY A 21 -18.20 -8.22 11.92
N ASP A 22 -19.25 -7.49 12.31
CA ASP A 22 -19.15 -6.04 12.58
C ASP A 22 -18.26 -5.75 13.78
N LEU A 23 -18.41 -6.55 14.84
CA LEU A 23 -17.58 -6.42 16.02
C LEU A 23 -16.10 -6.62 15.66
N ARG A 24 -15.79 -7.68 14.91
CA ARG A 24 -14.41 -7.98 14.48
C ARG A 24 -13.83 -6.88 13.62
N ALA A 25 -14.57 -6.36 12.65
CA ALA A 25 -14.14 -5.25 11.80
C ALA A 25 -13.83 -3.99 12.64
N LEU A 26 -14.72 -3.62 13.56
CA LEU A 26 -14.51 -2.45 14.43
C LEU A 26 -13.33 -2.65 15.38
N LEU A 27 -13.13 -3.87 15.91
CA LEU A 27 -11.99 -4.18 16.78
C LEU A 27 -10.67 -4.16 15.99
N SER A 28 -10.66 -4.62 14.74
CA SER A 28 -9.52 -4.51 13.82
C SER A 28 -9.11 -3.05 13.64
N VAL A 29 -10.06 -2.20 13.23
CA VAL A 29 -9.82 -0.76 13.06
C VAL A 29 -9.32 -0.12 14.36
N THR A 30 -9.91 -0.49 15.50
CA THR A 30 -9.48 0.04 16.82
C THR A 30 -8.05 -0.38 17.16
N ALA A 31 -7.66 -1.63 16.87
CA ALA A 31 -6.30 -2.11 17.06
C ALA A 31 -5.31 -1.36 16.14
N ASN A 32 -5.64 -1.16 14.86
CA ASN A 32 -4.83 -0.32 13.95
C ASN A 32 -4.67 1.12 14.47
N LEU A 33 -5.75 1.75 14.94
CA LEU A 33 -5.68 3.10 15.53
C LEU A 33 -4.81 3.14 16.80
N ARG A 34 -4.88 2.11 17.66
CA ARG A 34 -3.97 1.97 18.80
C ARG A 34 -2.52 1.83 18.33
N ALA A 35 -2.26 1.03 17.30
CA ALA A 35 -0.93 0.89 16.73
C ALA A 35 -0.38 2.24 16.25
N LEU A 36 -1.18 3.01 15.50
CA LEU A 36 -0.82 4.37 15.07
C LEU A 36 -0.54 5.31 16.25
N ALA A 37 -1.35 5.27 17.32
CA ALA A 37 -1.11 6.06 18.52
C ALA A 37 0.21 5.66 19.20
N PHE A 38 0.48 4.36 19.35
CA PHE A 38 1.74 3.86 19.90
C PHE A 38 2.95 4.25 19.04
N LEU A 39 2.78 4.32 17.71
CA LEU A 39 3.83 4.84 16.82
C LEU A 39 4.15 6.31 17.06
N MET A 40 3.12 7.15 17.24
CA MET A 40 3.35 8.57 17.57
C MET A 40 4.09 8.74 18.90
N LEU A 41 3.90 7.79 19.82
CA LEU A 41 4.56 7.74 21.13
C LEU A 41 5.90 6.98 21.11
N LYS A 42 6.33 6.42 19.97
CA LYS A 42 7.53 5.58 19.80
C LYS A 42 7.53 4.31 20.66
N GLU A 43 6.35 3.78 20.97
CA GLU A 43 6.15 2.54 21.72
C GLU A 43 6.06 1.32 20.78
N TRP A 44 7.17 0.99 20.12
CA TRP A 44 7.23 0.05 18.99
C TRP A 44 6.64 -1.34 19.29
N ALA A 45 7.00 -1.96 20.41
CA ALA A 45 6.51 -3.29 20.78
C ALA A 45 4.98 -3.34 20.96
N ARG A 46 4.39 -2.25 21.46
CA ARG A 46 2.93 -2.15 21.62
C ARG A 46 2.24 -1.90 20.29
N ALA A 47 2.85 -1.11 19.41
CA ALA A 47 2.36 -0.93 18.05
C ALA A 47 2.33 -2.26 17.29
N GLU A 48 3.39 -3.07 17.38
CA GLU A 48 3.46 -4.37 16.71
C GLU A 48 2.41 -5.35 17.23
N ALA A 49 2.20 -5.41 18.55
CA ALA A 49 1.17 -6.26 19.16
C ALA A 49 -0.25 -5.90 18.69
N GLU A 50 -0.56 -4.61 18.58
CA GLU A 50 -1.88 -4.18 18.10
C GLU A 50 -2.07 -4.43 16.60
N ILE A 51 -1.01 -4.38 15.79
CA ILE A 51 -1.12 -4.78 14.37
C ILE A 51 -1.37 -6.28 14.24
N ALA A 52 -0.65 -7.12 15.00
CA ALA A 52 -0.89 -8.55 15.00
C ALA A 52 -2.35 -8.86 15.36
N ARG A 53 -2.86 -8.20 16.40
CA ARG A 53 -4.28 -8.28 16.81
C ARG A 53 -5.23 -7.82 15.69
N SER A 54 -4.92 -6.71 15.02
CA SER A 54 -5.71 -6.19 13.89
C SER A 54 -5.86 -7.25 12.80
N ARG A 55 -4.75 -7.85 12.35
CA ARG A 55 -4.75 -8.87 11.29
C ARG A 55 -5.52 -10.12 11.65
N GLU A 56 -5.42 -10.59 12.89
CA GLU A 56 -6.22 -11.72 13.37
C GLU A 56 -7.72 -11.43 13.27
N LEU A 57 -8.13 -10.21 13.61
CA LEU A 57 -9.52 -9.76 13.60
C LEU A 57 -10.05 -9.47 12.18
N ALA A 58 -9.18 -9.11 11.25
CA ALA A 58 -9.52 -8.79 9.86
C ALA A 58 -9.89 -10.03 9.00
N THR A 59 -9.87 -11.25 9.54
CA THR A 59 -10.24 -12.45 8.77
C THR A 59 -11.70 -12.38 8.28
N LEU A 60 -11.85 -12.23 6.96
CA LEU A 60 -13.05 -11.76 6.23
C LEU A 60 -14.23 -12.76 6.11
N THR A 61 -14.38 -13.73 7.01
CA THR A 61 -15.27 -14.88 6.74
C THR A 61 -16.78 -14.62 6.88
N ASP A 62 -17.25 -13.42 7.25
CA ASP A 62 -18.69 -13.24 7.56
C ASP A 62 -19.29 -11.83 7.29
N LEU A 63 -18.73 -11.07 6.34
CA LEU A 63 -19.22 -9.72 6.03
C LEU A 63 -20.19 -9.71 4.83
N ARG A 64 -21.32 -9.00 4.95
CA ARG A 64 -22.23 -8.70 3.82
C ARG A 64 -21.50 -7.86 2.77
N ALA A 65 -21.86 -7.97 1.48
CA ALA A 65 -21.15 -7.36 0.35
C ALA A 65 -20.77 -5.87 0.49
N VAL A 66 -21.66 -5.00 1.00
CA VAL A 66 -21.36 -3.57 1.24
C VAL A 66 -20.27 -3.37 2.31
N ARG A 67 -20.17 -4.29 3.27
CA ARG A 67 -19.15 -4.29 4.33
C ARG A 67 -17.83 -4.88 3.87
N LEU A 68 -17.84 -5.67 2.78
CA LEU A 68 -16.63 -6.23 2.20
C LEU A 68 -15.75 -5.11 1.63
N GLU A 69 -16.33 -4.18 0.86
CA GLU A 69 -15.60 -3.02 0.30
C GLU A 69 -14.96 -2.14 1.38
N GLU A 70 -15.71 -1.80 2.44
CA GLU A 70 -15.18 -1.03 3.58
C GLU A 70 -14.10 -1.80 4.34
N SER A 71 -14.28 -3.11 4.57
CA SER A 71 -13.29 -3.94 5.26
C SER A 71 -12.00 -4.09 4.45
N SER A 72 -12.10 -4.23 3.12
CA SER A 72 -10.95 -4.30 2.23
C SER A 72 -10.14 -3.01 2.25
N ARG A 73 -10.81 -1.85 2.38
CA ARG A 73 -10.12 -0.57 2.59
C ARG A 73 -9.31 -0.58 3.89
N TYR A 74 -9.92 -1.00 4.99
CA TYR A 74 -9.24 -1.00 6.29
C TYR A 74 -8.05 -1.96 6.28
N ALA A 75 -8.21 -3.16 5.71
CA ALA A 75 -7.12 -4.12 5.53
C ALA A 75 -5.98 -3.53 4.68
N ALA A 76 -6.31 -2.83 3.58
CA ALA A 76 -5.30 -2.19 2.74
C ALA A 76 -4.48 -1.13 3.50
N GLN A 77 -5.16 -0.29 4.28
CA GLN A 77 -4.51 0.74 5.09
C GLN A 77 -3.69 0.14 6.24
N GLU A 78 -4.18 -0.92 6.87
CA GLU A 78 -3.47 -1.66 7.92
C GLU A 78 -2.11 -2.18 7.43
N ASN A 79 -2.07 -2.79 6.25
CA ASN A 79 -0.83 -3.29 5.65
C ASN A 79 0.13 -2.14 5.29
N ILE A 80 -0.37 -1.01 4.78
CA ILE A 80 0.46 0.18 4.50
C ILE A 80 1.08 0.71 5.80
N ASN A 81 0.29 0.82 6.87
CA ASN A 81 0.78 1.29 8.17
C ASN A 81 1.84 0.34 8.73
N LEU A 82 1.62 -0.97 8.66
CA LEU A 82 2.61 -1.98 9.07
C LEU A 82 3.91 -1.83 8.28
N ALA A 83 3.84 -1.71 6.96
CA ALA A 83 5.02 -1.56 6.13
C ALA A 83 5.81 -0.28 6.47
N GLN A 84 5.13 0.82 6.76
CA GLN A 84 5.77 2.04 7.25
C GLN A 84 6.50 1.83 8.59
N MET A 85 5.99 0.95 9.47
CA MET A 85 6.69 0.58 10.71
C MET A 85 7.95 -0.22 10.43
N LEU A 86 7.83 -1.25 9.60
CA LEU A 86 8.94 -2.14 9.24
C LEU A 86 10.08 -1.34 8.59
N ILE A 87 9.76 -0.39 7.72
CA ILE A 87 10.76 0.54 7.15
C ILE A 87 11.47 1.36 8.24
N LYS A 88 10.72 1.90 9.21
CA LYS A 88 11.31 2.70 10.30
C LYS A 88 12.20 1.87 11.23
N ASP A 89 11.91 0.58 11.36
CA ASP A 89 12.71 -0.38 12.15
C ASP A 89 13.93 -0.92 11.36
N GLY A 90 14.07 -0.53 10.08
CA GLY A 90 15.14 -1.02 9.20
C GLY A 90 14.84 -2.37 8.55
N ASP A 91 13.66 -2.95 8.79
CA ASP A 91 13.19 -4.19 8.19
C ASP A 91 12.51 -3.94 6.83
N GLY A 92 13.29 -3.40 5.89
CA GLY A 92 12.79 -3.09 4.54
C GLY A 92 12.29 -4.32 3.78
N ALA A 93 12.87 -5.49 4.04
CA ALA A 93 12.49 -6.74 3.37
C ALA A 93 11.06 -7.15 3.74
N ARG A 94 10.72 -7.19 5.04
CA ARG A 94 9.35 -7.50 5.47
C ARG A 94 8.35 -6.43 5.06
N ALA A 95 8.78 -5.16 4.99
CA ALA A 95 7.94 -4.09 4.49
C ALA A 95 7.52 -4.30 3.03
N VAL A 96 8.48 -4.67 2.17
CA VAL A 96 8.22 -4.99 0.76
C VAL A 96 7.27 -6.19 0.66
N THR A 97 7.56 -7.31 1.34
CA THR A 97 6.68 -8.50 1.31
C THR A 97 5.25 -8.18 1.76
N THR A 98 5.09 -7.40 2.83
CA THR A 98 3.76 -6.98 3.33
C THR A 98 3.00 -6.18 2.27
N LEU A 99 3.69 -5.30 1.54
CA LEU A 99 3.06 -4.46 0.50
C LEU A 99 2.80 -5.24 -0.80
N GLU A 100 3.61 -6.24 -1.12
CA GLU A 100 3.34 -7.17 -2.23
C GLU A 100 2.06 -7.97 -1.97
N GLU A 101 1.93 -8.56 -0.77
CA GLU A 101 0.69 -9.23 -0.33
C GLU A 101 -0.50 -8.28 -0.41
N ASN A 102 -0.31 -7.02 0.00
CA ASN A 102 -1.38 -6.02 -0.04
C ASN A 102 -1.79 -5.62 -1.46
N VAL A 103 -0.83 -5.52 -2.38
CA VAL A 103 -1.11 -5.25 -3.80
C VAL A 103 -1.94 -6.37 -4.41
N GLU A 104 -1.59 -7.63 -4.15
CA GLU A 104 -2.39 -8.78 -4.60
C GLU A 104 -3.79 -8.77 -3.98
N PHE A 105 -3.88 -8.51 -2.68
CA PHE A 105 -5.17 -8.35 -2.00
C PHE A 105 -6.04 -7.24 -2.65
N CYS A 106 -5.47 -6.06 -2.93
CA CYS A 106 -6.19 -4.98 -3.59
C CYS A 106 -6.58 -5.33 -5.04
N ARG A 107 -5.76 -6.09 -5.77
CA ARG A 107 -6.12 -6.58 -7.12
C ARG A 107 -7.36 -7.46 -7.09
N GLU A 108 -7.51 -8.30 -6.07
CA GLU A 108 -8.61 -9.26 -5.97
C GLU A 108 -9.87 -8.66 -5.32
N HIS A 109 -9.69 -7.78 -4.33
CA HIS A 109 -10.78 -7.41 -3.41
C HIS A 109 -11.00 -5.91 -3.24
N ALA A 110 -10.10 -5.05 -3.73
CA ALA A 110 -10.11 -3.60 -3.44
C ALA A 110 -9.45 -2.79 -4.58
N ALA A 111 -10.00 -2.88 -5.80
CA ALA A 111 -9.40 -2.28 -6.99
C ALA A 111 -9.18 -0.76 -6.87
N ASP A 112 -10.08 -0.06 -6.17
CA ASP A 112 -10.01 1.39 -5.93
C ASP A 112 -8.82 1.82 -5.04
N TYR A 113 -8.25 0.89 -4.27
CA TYR A 113 -7.09 1.14 -3.39
C TYR A 113 -5.77 0.68 -3.99
N LEU A 114 -5.81 0.04 -5.16
CA LEU A 114 -4.65 -0.57 -5.77
C LEU A 114 -3.57 0.46 -6.13
N SER A 115 -3.95 1.65 -6.56
CA SER A 115 -3.01 2.73 -6.86
C SER A 115 -2.24 3.22 -5.62
N GLU A 116 -2.89 3.25 -4.46
CA GLU A 116 -2.26 3.59 -3.18
C GLU A 116 -1.31 2.48 -2.71
N ALA A 117 -1.76 1.23 -2.76
CA ALA A 117 -0.93 0.06 -2.43
C ALA A 117 0.32 -0.01 -3.33
N LEU A 118 0.18 0.21 -4.64
CA LEU A 118 1.30 0.25 -5.58
C LEU A 118 2.26 1.43 -5.31
N SER A 119 1.73 2.61 -4.96
CA SER A 119 2.57 3.76 -4.62
C SER A 119 3.40 3.49 -3.37
N ALA A 120 2.79 2.90 -2.34
CA ALA A 120 3.47 2.50 -1.11
C ALA A 120 4.53 1.41 -1.37
N LEU A 121 4.19 0.38 -2.15
CA LEU A 121 5.11 -0.68 -2.55
C LEU A 121 6.32 -0.12 -3.31
N ALA A 122 6.08 0.75 -4.30
CA ALA A 122 7.15 1.36 -5.09
C ALA A 122 8.13 2.14 -4.21
N TYR A 123 7.63 2.90 -3.23
CA TYR A 123 8.47 3.64 -2.30
C TYR A 123 9.26 2.70 -1.36
N ALA A 124 8.61 1.65 -0.84
CA ALA A 124 9.28 0.65 0.00
C ALA A 124 10.40 -0.08 -0.78
N GLN A 125 10.14 -0.49 -2.02
CA GLN A 125 11.13 -1.10 -2.92
C GLN A 125 12.30 -0.14 -3.18
N PHE A 126 12.03 1.15 -3.40
CA PHE A 126 13.07 2.16 -3.57
C PHE A 126 13.95 2.27 -2.33
N LEU A 127 13.36 2.40 -1.14
CA LEU A 127 14.11 2.46 0.12
C LEU A 127 14.90 1.19 0.42
N HIS A 128 14.42 0.04 -0.03
CA HIS A 128 15.12 -1.25 0.11
C HIS A 128 16.23 -1.46 -0.94
N GLY A 129 16.40 -0.55 -1.90
CA GLY A 129 17.43 -0.62 -2.94
C GLY A 129 17.02 -1.40 -4.19
N GLU A 130 15.76 -1.81 -4.30
CA GLU A 130 15.22 -2.54 -5.46
C GLU A 130 14.83 -1.59 -6.61
N HIS A 131 15.74 -0.69 -6.98
CA HIS A 131 15.46 0.47 -7.82
C HIS A 131 14.79 0.14 -9.17
N ARG A 132 15.21 -0.95 -9.85
CA ARG A 132 14.59 -1.37 -11.12
C ARG A 132 13.14 -1.85 -10.95
N VAL A 133 12.86 -2.54 -9.83
CA VAL A 133 11.51 -3.02 -9.52
C VAL A 133 10.64 -1.84 -9.14
N ALA A 134 11.14 -0.98 -8.24
CA ALA A 134 10.47 0.25 -7.83
C ALA A 134 10.06 1.14 -9.01
N ALA A 135 10.92 1.32 -10.01
CA ALA A 135 10.62 2.11 -11.20
C ALA A 135 9.43 1.55 -12.04
N ARG A 136 9.30 0.22 -12.09
CA ARG A 136 8.16 -0.45 -12.76
C ARG A 136 6.89 -0.34 -11.94
N THR A 137 6.97 -0.60 -10.64
CA THR A 137 5.82 -0.48 -9.73
C THR A 137 5.28 0.95 -9.70
N ALA A 138 6.17 1.95 -9.64
CA ALA A 138 5.80 3.36 -9.71
C ALA A 138 5.15 3.75 -11.05
N ALA A 139 5.56 3.11 -12.15
CA ALA A 139 4.92 3.28 -13.45
C ALA A 139 3.45 2.82 -13.43
N GLU A 140 3.21 1.64 -12.87
CA GLU A 140 1.86 1.08 -12.74
C GLU A 140 1.00 1.96 -11.82
N ALA A 141 1.57 2.42 -10.70
CA ALA A 141 0.92 3.37 -9.81
C ALA A 141 0.53 4.66 -10.57
N ALA A 142 1.48 5.29 -11.28
CA ALA A 142 1.24 6.54 -12.01
C ALA A 142 0.12 6.40 -13.05
N SER A 143 0.09 5.30 -13.81
CA SER A 143 -0.99 5.06 -14.79
C SER A 143 -2.36 4.97 -14.13
N ARG A 144 -2.48 4.31 -12.98
CA ARG A 144 -3.77 4.21 -12.27
C ARG A 144 -4.19 5.53 -11.66
N VAL A 145 -3.24 6.26 -11.07
CA VAL A 145 -3.51 7.57 -10.47
C VAL A 145 -3.94 8.59 -11.53
N ALA A 146 -3.41 8.49 -12.76
CA ALA A 146 -3.88 9.30 -13.88
C ALA A 146 -5.35 9.03 -14.22
N GLU A 147 -5.79 7.76 -14.22
CA GLU A 147 -7.20 7.37 -14.40
C GLU A 147 -8.10 7.93 -13.29
N GLU A 148 -7.58 8.07 -12.08
CA GLU A 148 -8.28 8.63 -10.91
C GLU A 148 -8.31 10.17 -10.88
N ALA A 149 -7.69 10.83 -11.86
CA ALA A 149 -7.62 12.29 -11.96
C ALA A 149 -7.10 12.97 -10.68
N SER A 150 -6.04 12.42 -10.07
CA SER A 150 -5.39 12.98 -8.88
C SER A 150 -3.97 13.50 -9.16
N PRO A 151 -3.81 14.77 -9.57
CA PRO A 151 -2.51 15.32 -9.99
C PRO A 151 -1.43 15.24 -8.92
N VAL A 152 -1.80 15.46 -7.65
CA VAL A 152 -0.85 15.41 -6.52
C VAL A 152 -0.30 14.00 -6.33
N ARG A 153 -1.17 12.98 -6.34
CA ARG A 153 -0.72 11.59 -6.21
C ARG A 153 0.08 11.15 -7.43
N LEU A 154 -0.28 11.65 -8.62
CA LEU A 154 0.44 11.36 -9.86
C LEU A 154 1.86 11.90 -9.81
N GLN A 155 2.02 13.15 -9.36
CA GLN A 155 3.33 13.76 -9.17
C GLN A 155 4.20 12.92 -8.23
N VAL A 156 3.66 12.51 -7.08
CA VAL A 156 4.40 11.67 -6.11
C VAL A 156 4.84 10.34 -6.73
N ALA A 157 3.94 9.65 -7.45
CA ALA A 157 4.28 8.39 -8.12
C ALA A 157 5.40 8.58 -9.17
N ARG A 158 5.38 9.68 -9.92
CA ARG A 158 6.43 10.02 -10.89
C ARG A 158 7.75 10.40 -10.24
N GLU A 159 7.74 11.13 -9.13
CA GLU A 159 8.95 11.43 -8.36
C GLU A 159 9.63 10.16 -7.86
N ILE A 160 8.85 9.19 -7.33
CA ILE A 160 9.36 7.87 -6.95
C ILE A 160 9.97 7.16 -8.16
N ARG A 161 9.31 7.19 -9.32
CA ARG A 161 9.81 6.59 -10.56
C ARG A 161 11.13 7.22 -11.02
N ILE A 162 11.23 8.55 -11.02
CA ILE A 162 12.44 9.30 -11.38
C ILE A 162 13.59 8.92 -10.44
N ALA A 163 13.35 8.93 -9.12
CA ALA A 163 14.33 8.54 -8.12
C ALA A 163 14.79 7.09 -8.30
N ALA A 164 13.87 6.18 -8.58
CA ALA A 164 14.15 4.77 -8.83
C ALA A 164 14.93 4.54 -10.13
N LEU A 165 14.61 5.24 -11.21
CA LEU A 165 15.37 5.18 -12.48
C LEU A 165 16.81 5.68 -12.27
N ALA A 166 16.97 6.83 -11.60
CA ALA A 166 18.29 7.35 -11.26
C ALA A 166 19.08 6.38 -10.37
N GLY A 167 18.45 5.82 -9.33
CA GLY A 167 19.05 4.81 -8.46
C GLY A 167 19.44 3.52 -9.18
N ALA A 168 18.75 3.17 -10.26
CA ALA A 168 19.08 2.03 -11.12
C ALA A 168 20.22 2.32 -12.13
N GLY A 169 20.72 3.55 -12.18
CA GLY A 169 21.72 4.02 -13.15
C GLY A 169 21.13 4.47 -14.50
N ASP A 170 19.81 4.48 -14.65
CA ASP A 170 19.12 4.94 -15.87
C ASP A 170 18.84 6.44 -15.83
N SER A 171 19.92 7.22 -15.98
CA SER A 171 19.82 8.70 -15.99
C SER A 171 19.02 9.23 -17.18
N GLY A 172 19.03 8.50 -18.31
CA GLY A 172 18.26 8.87 -19.51
C GLY A 172 16.76 8.75 -19.26
N GLY A 173 16.30 7.59 -18.75
CA GLY A 173 14.91 7.37 -18.40
C GLY A 173 14.43 8.32 -17.30
N ALA A 174 15.27 8.62 -16.29
CA ALA A 174 14.92 9.57 -15.24
C ALA A 174 14.70 10.99 -15.78
N ALA A 175 15.58 11.47 -16.68
CA ALA A 175 15.43 12.79 -17.30
C ALA A 175 14.21 12.85 -18.24
N GLU A 176 13.93 11.78 -18.97
CA GLU A 176 12.75 11.68 -19.83
C GLU A 176 11.44 11.73 -19.01
N GLU A 177 11.37 11.00 -17.90
CA GLU A 177 10.21 11.02 -17.01
C GLU A 177 10.01 12.39 -16.36
N LEU A 178 11.10 13.06 -15.94
CA LEU A 178 11.05 14.44 -15.44
C LEU A 178 10.49 15.39 -16.50
N HIS A 179 10.99 15.32 -17.73
CA HIS A 179 10.48 16.14 -18.83
C HIS A 179 9.00 15.87 -19.13
N ARG A 180 8.58 14.60 -19.10
CA ARG A 180 7.16 14.22 -19.23
C ARG A 180 6.32 14.80 -18.09
N MET A 181 6.82 14.76 -16.85
CA MET A 181 6.13 15.34 -15.70
C MET A 181 5.89 16.84 -15.85
N GLU A 182 6.86 17.58 -16.40
CA GLU A 182 6.73 19.03 -16.66
C GLU A 182 5.76 19.34 -17.80
N ARG A 183 5.77 18.55 -18.88
CA ARG A 183 4.94 18.78 -20.07
C ARG A 183 3.50 18.29 -19.93
N ASP A 184 3.30 17.16 -19.24
CA ASP A 184 2.01 16.51 -19.04
C ASP A 184 1.76 16.28 -17.53
N PRO A 185 1.59 17.34 -16.73
CA PRO A 185 1.43 17.21 -15.28
C PRO A 185 0.15 16.49 -14.86
N LEU A 186 -0.81 16.33 -15.78
CA LEU A 186 -2.09 15.65 -15.53
C LEU A 186 -2.09 14.19 -15.98
N GLY A 187 -1.04 13.71 -16.66
CA GLY A 187 -0.92 12.31 -17.07
C GLY A 187 -1.85 11.92 -18.23
N LEU A 188 -2.23 12.87 -19.09
CA LEU A 188 -3.11 12.62 -20.22
C LEU A 188 -2.46 11.70 -21.27
N GLU A 189 -1.12 11.66 -21.30
CA GLU A 189 -0.34 10.79 -22.19
C GLU A 189 0.00 9.44 -21.53
N LEU A 190 -0.35 9.22 -20.25
CA LEU A 190 -0.12 7.94 -19.55
C LEU A 190 -1.27 6.98 -19.82
N SER A 191 -1.15 6.13 -20.84
CA SER A 191 -2.07 5.00 -21.00
C SER A 191 -1.55 3.75 -20.27
N ARG A 192 -2.47 2.96 -19.74
CA ARG A 192 -2.18 1.66 -19.12
C ARG A 192 -1.52 0.67 -20.09
N ALA A 193 -1.74 0.85 -21.40
CA ALA A 193 -1.11 0.05 -22.45
C ALA A 193 0.39 0.35 -22.59
N ASP A 194 0.81 1.60 -22.40
CA ASP A 194 2.21 2.03 -22.56
C ASP A 194 3.09 1.55 -21.40
N VAL A 195 2.52 1.50 -20.18
CA VAL A 195 3.21 0.98 -18.99
C VAL A 195 3.45 -0.54 -19.09
N LEU A 196 2.44 -1.30 -19.53
CA LEU A 196 2.58 -2.75 -19.71
C LEU A 196 3.52 -3.10 -20.87
N ALA A 197 3.60 -2.26 -21.91
CA ALA A 197 4.56 -2.43 -23.01
C ALA A 197 6.01 -2.20 -22.53
N ALA A 198 6.26 -1.17 -21.71
CA ALA A 198 7.58 -0.87 -21.15
C ALA A 198 8.06 -1.93 -20.13
N ALA A 199 7.13 -2.55 -19.39
CA ALA A 199 7.47 -3.65 -18.47
C ALA A 199 7.96 -4.92 -19.20
N ARG A 200 7.49 -5.16 -20.44
CA ARG A 200 7.84 -6.35 -21.24
C ARG A 200 9.13 -6.18 -22.06
N SER A 201 9.57 -4.95 -22.33
CA SER A 201 10.77 -4.68 -23.15
C SER A 201 12.09 -4.74 -22.36
N SER A 202 12.05 -4.93 -21.05
CA SER A 202 13.23 -4.97 -20.16
C SER A 202 13.61 -6.36 -19.65
N ASP A 203 12.94 -7.43 -20.14
CA ASP A 203 13.39 -8.81 -19.98
C ASP A 203 14.60 -9.08 -20.88
N VAL A 204 15.78 -8.64 -20.42
CA VAL A 204 17.05 -9.22 -20.88
C VAL A 204 17.20 -10.56 -20.17
N PRO A 205 17.36 -11.68 -20.90
CA PRO A 205 17.53 -12.99 -20.28
C PRO A 205 18.75 -12.98 -19.37
N ASN A 206 18.57 -13.48 -18.15
CA ASN A 206 19.61 -13.70 -17.17
C ASN A 206 20.58 -14.80 -17.67
N ALA A 207 21.45 -14.43 -18.61
CA ALA A 207 22.68 -15.14 -18.92
C ALA A 207 23.79 -14.37 -18.18
N THR A 208 24.53 -14.90 -17.22
CA THR A 208 25.10 -16.24 -17.14
C THR A 208 25.50 -16.49 -15.67
N ARG A 209 24.95 -17.54 -15.02
CA ARG A 209 25.66 -18.22 -13.93
C ARG A 209 26.38 -19.43 -14.55
N ARG A 210 27.68 -19.33 -14.75
CA ARG A 210 28.65 -20.44 -14.70
C ARG A 210 29.98 -19.90 -14.22
#